data_AF-A0A4Q1IHY5-F1
#
_entry.id   AF-A0A4Q1IHY5-F1
#
_cell.length_a   1.000
_cell.length_b   1.000
_cell.length_c   1.000
_cell.angle_alpha   90.00
_cell.angle_beta   90.00
_cell.angle_gamma   90.00
#
_symmetry.space_group_name_H-M   'P 1'
#
loop_
_entity.id
_entity.type
_entity.pdbx_description
1 polymer ?
#
loop_
_entity_poly.entity_id
_entity_poly.type
_entity_poly.pdbx_seq_one_letter_code
_entity_poly.pdbx_strand_id
1 'polypeptide(L)'
;MKKTYLYLVVILGFMVSCGGGDDDPIEETPENRPPSVPVQVYPLNQTLCINNFVDFQWNKSQDLDNDLLSYKVEISENSGFT
;
A
#
# COMPACT_ATOMS: atom_id res chain seq x y z
N MET A 1 -17.37 -30.23 55.59
CA MET A 1 -16.41 -29.14 55.25
C MET A 1 -15.85 -29.27 53.83
N LYS A 2 -15.31 -30.43 53.40
CA LYS A 2 -14.76 -30.62 52.03
C LYS A 2 -15.76 -30.38 50.88
N LYS A 3 -17.04 -30.73 51.07
CA LYS A 3 -18.10 -30.51 50.05
C LYS A 3 -18.47 -29.04 49.89
N THR A 4 -18.45 -28.25 50.97
CA THR A 4 -18.72 -26.80 50.92
C THR A 4 -17.64 -26.05 50.13
N TYR A 5 -16.37 -26.45 50.26
CA TYR A 5 -15.29 -25.93 49.43
C TYR A 5 -15.43 -26.33 47.95
N LEU A 6 -15.92 -27.54 47.67
CA LEU A 6 -16.21 -27.98 46.30
C LEU A 6 -17.26 -27.09 45.63
N TYR A 7 -18.35 -26.77 46.34
CA TYR A 7 -19.38 -25.86 45.82
C TYR A 7 -18.86 -24.44 45.62
N LEU A 8 -18.01 -23.94 46.52
CA LEU A 8 -17.38 -22.63 46.38
C LEU A 8 -16.45 -22.53 45.16
N VAL A 9 -15.66 -23.57 44.87
CA VAL A 9 -14.77 -23.62 43.70
C VAL A 9 -15.56 -23.68 42.39
N VAL A 10 -16.65 -24.43 42.36
CA VAL A 10 -17.53 -24.52 41.17
C VAL A 10 -18.21 -23.18 40.89
N ILE A 11 -18.71 -22.48 41.92
CA ILE A 11 -19.34 -21.16 41.76
C ILE A 11 -18.33 -20.08 41.31
N LEU A 12 -17.10 -20.10 41.84
CA LEU A 12 -16.04 -19.19 41.40
C LEU A 12 -15.60 -19.44 39.94
N GLY A 13 -15.66 -20.71 39.49
CA GLY A 13 -15.33 -21.10 38.12
C GLY A 13 -16.30 -20.58 37.05
N PHE A 14 -17.56 -20.26 37.42
CA PHE A 14 -18.54 -19.69 36.49
C PHE A 14 -18.36 -18.19 36.22
N MET A 15 -17.57 -17.48 37.03
CA MET A 15 -17.34 -16.03 36.88
C MET A 15 -16.14 -15.72 35.98
N VAL A 16 -15.37 -16.73 35.55
CA VAL A 16 -14.30 -16.57 34.55
C VAL A 16 -14.88 -16.90 33.17
N SER A 17 -15.78 -16.03 32.70
CA SER A 17 -16.13 -15.98 31.29
C SER A 17 -15.35 -14.82 30.68
N CYS A 18 -14.27 -15.14 29.97
CA CYS A 18 -13.56 -14.17 29.13
C CYS A 18 -14.31 -14.11 27.79
N GLY A 19 -15.38 -13.33 27.74
CA GLY A 19 -16.03 -12.95 26.49
C GLY A 19 -15.40 -11.66 25.98
N GLY A 20 -14.20 -11.76 25.42
CA GLY A 20 -13.64 -10.68 24.61
C GLY A 20 -14.44 -10.61 23.31
N GLY A 21 -15.41 -9.71 23.25
CA GLY A 21 -16.02 -9.33 21.99
C GLY A 21 -15.02 -8.48 21.25
N ASP A 22 -14.35 -9.06 20.26
CA ASP A 22 -13.62 -8.33 19.22
C ASP A 22 -14.66 -7.63 18.32
N ASP A 23 -15.40 -6.67 18.88
CA ASP A 23 -16.14 -5.66 18.13
C ASP A 23 -15.21 -4.46 17.91
N ASP A 24 -13.95 -4.72 17.53
CA ASP A 24 -13.13 -3.67 16.95
C ASP A 24 -13.83 -3.25 15.65
N PRO A 25 -14.18 -1.96 15.49
CA PRO A 25 -14.64 -1.46 14.21
C PRO A 25 -13.57 -1.85 13.19
N ILE A 26 -13.98 -2.52 12.11
CA ILE A 26 -13.12 -2.66 10.95
C ILE A 26 -12.92 -1.23 10.44
N GLU A 27 -11.84 -0.57 10.87
CA GLU A 27 -11.37 0.64 10.22
C GLU A 27 -10.94 0.22 8.82
N GLU A 28 -11.83 0.41 7.86
CA GLU A 28 -11.45 0.36 6.46
C GLU A 28 -10.48 1.51 6.21
N THR A 29 -9.19 1.21 6.25
CA THR A 29 -8.16 2.13 5.79
C THR A 29 -8.48 2.51 4.35
N PRO A 30 -8.46 3.80 3.99
CA PRO A 30 -8.74 4.23 2.62
C PRO A 30 -7.81 3.49 1.65
N GLU A 31 -8.39 2.95 0.57
CA GLU A 31 -7.65 2.26 -0.47
C GLU A 31 -6.67 3.23 -1.14
N ASN A 32 -5.40 2.86 -1.24
CA ASN A 32 -4.38 3.64 -1.92
C ASN A 32 -4.67 3.73 -3.43
N ARG A 33 -4.66 4.94 -4.00
CA ARG A 33 -4.97 5.15 -5.42
C ARG A 33 -3.68 5.30 -6.22
N PRO A 34 -3.63 4.74 -7.45
CA PRO A 34 -2.46 4.91 -8.28
C PRO A 34 -2.30 6.38 -8.72
N PRO A 35 -1.07 6.88 -8.85
CA PRO A 35 -0.83 8.20 -9.40
C PRO A 35 -1.16 8.24 -10.91
N SER A 36 -1.33 9.44 -11.47
CA SER A 36 -1.56 9.59 -12.91
C SER A 36 -0.36 9.08 -13.72
N VAL A 37 -0.62 8.53 -14.91
CA VAL A 37 0.44 8.08 -15.82
C VAL A 37 1.33 9.27 -16.21
N PRO A 38 2.67 9.19 -16.06
CA PRO A 38 3.57 10.26 -16.48
C PRO A 38 3.54 10.39 -18.01
N VAL A 39 3.62 11.63 -18.51
CA VAL A 39 3.64 11.90 -19.95
C VAL A 39 5.04 12.38 -20.33
N GLN A 40 5.78 11.58 -21.09
CA GLN A 40 7.06 12.00 -21.66
C GLN A 40 6.84 13.17 -22.62
N VAL A 41 7.62 14.23 -22.45
CA VAL A 41 7.60 15.42 -23.33
C VAL A 41 8.88 15.53 -24.17
N TYR A 42 9.96 14.87 -23.74
CA TYR A 42 11.22 14.83 -24.48
C TYR A 42 12.03 13.55 -24.14
N PRO A 43 12.74 12.93 -25.10
CA PRO A 43 12.80 13.29 -26.53
C PRO A 43 11.46 13.11 -27.24
N LEU A 44 11.25 13.89 -28.31
CA LEU A 44 10.08 13.72 -29.16
C LEU A 44 10.22 12.44 -29.98
N ASN A 45 9.10 11.80 -30.30
CA ASN A 45 9.12 10.60 -31.10
C ASN A 45 9.70 10.91 -32.50
N GLN A 46 10.55 10.01 -33.02
CA GLN A 46 11.15 10.10 -34.36
C GLN A 46 12.00 11.36 -34.62
N THR A 47 12.55 12.00 -33.58
CA THR A 47 13.52 13.09 -33.76
C THR A 47 14.97 12.58 -33.75
N LEU A 48 15.81 13.15 -34.62
CA LEU A 48 17.24 12.88 -34.61
C LEU A 48 17.90 13.55 -33.41
N CYS A 49 18.55 12.77 -32.54
CA CYS A 49 19.41 13.30 -31.50
C CYS A 49 20.74 13.74 -32.11
N ILE A 50 21.06 15.03 -32.01
CA ILE A 50 22.35 15.59 -32.48
C ILE A 50 23.46 15.53 -31.42
N ASN A 51 23.12 15.06 -30.22
CA ASN A 51 24.03 14.90 -29.08
C ASN A 51 23.81 13.52 -28.45
N ASN A 52 24.87 12.94 -27.89
CA ASN A 52 24.83 11.66 -27.18
C ASN A 52 24.22 11.80 -25.78
N PHE A 53 24.25 12.99 -25.18
CA PHE A 53 23.47 13.28 -23.99
C PHE A 53 22.01 13.51 -24.38
N VAL A 54 21.15 12.56 -24.01
CA VAL A 54 19.70 12.65 -24.19
C VAL A 54 19.08 12.97 -22.83
N ASP A 55 18.57 14.19 -22.70
CA ASP A 55 17.76 14.57 -21.55
C ASP A 55 16.40 13.88 -21.66
N PHE A 56 15.91 13.31 -20.57
CA PHE A 56 14.55 12.77 -20.50
C PHE A 56 13.70 13.71 -19.65
N GLN A 57 12.56 14.11 -20.18
CA GLN A 57 11.63 15.02 -19.50
C GLN A 57 10.21 14.47 -19.59
N TRP A 58 9.48 14.57 -18.50
CA TRP A 58 8.07 14.17 -18.40
C TRP A 58 7.30 15.13 -17.51
N ASN A 59 5.98 15.19 -17.71
CA ASN A 59 5.09 15.92 -16.82
C ASN A 59 4.97 15.17 -15.49
N LYS A 60 5.00 15.91 -14.38
CA LYS A 60 4.83 15.36 -13.03
C LYS A 60 3.48 14.67 -12.91
N SER A 61 3.47 13.45 -12.37
CA SER A 61 2.24 12.72 -12.04
C SER A 61 1.48 13.41 -10.91
N GLN A 62 0.15 13.29 -10.94
CA GLN A 62 -0.73 13.70 -9.86
C GLN A 62 -0.99 12.51 -8.94
N ASP A 63 -0.82 12.73 -7.64
CA ASP A 63 -1.16 11.78 -6.59
C ASP A 63 -2.29 12.39 -5.76
N LEU A 64 -3.40 11.66 -5.61
CA LEU A 64 -4.58 12.19 -4.90
C LEU A 64 -4.50 11.96 -3.39
N ASP A 65 -3.59 11.10 -2.95
CA ASP A 65 -3.36 10.73 -1.56
C ASP A 65 -2.20 11.55 -0.93
N ASN A 66 -1.49 12.31 -1.75
CA ASN A 66 -0.30 13.11 -1.44
C ASN A 66 0.91 12.29 -0.97
N ASP A 67 1.04 11.06 -1.47
CA ASP A 67 2.16 10.18 -1.21
C ASP A 67 3.42 10.56 -2.01
N LEU A 68 4.57 10.00 -1.61
CA LEU A 68 5.83 10.22 -2.29
C LEU A 68 5.85 9.53 -3.66
N LEU A 69 6.06 10.31 -4.71
CA LEU A 69 6.18 9.81 -6.08
C LEU A 69 7.60 9.33 -6.40
N SER A 70 7.70 8.14 -6.98
CA SER A 70 8.94 7.59 -7.56
C SER A 70 8.72 7.26 -9.04
N TYR A 71 9.76 7.44 -9.86
CA TYR A 71 9.71 7.19 -11.30
C TYR A 71 10.78 6.16 -11.69
N LYS A 72 10.44 5.31 -12.65
CA LYS A 72 11.38 4.38 -13.30
C LYS A 72 11.42 4.72 -14.78
N VAL A 73 12.62 4.88 -15.33
CA VAL A 73 12.85 5.10 -16.76
C VAL A 73 13.61 3.89 -17.31
N GLU A 74 13.08 3.31 -18.37
CA GLU A 74 13.69 2.17 -19.07
C GLU A 74 14.05 2.60 -20.49
N ILE A 75 15.27 2.29 -20.91
CA ILE A 75 15.83 2.67 -22.22
C ILE A 75 16.32 1.40 -22.88
N SER A 76 15.93 1.18 -24.14
CA SER A 76 16.28 -0.02 -24.88
C SER A 76 16.39 0.29 -26.38
N GLU A 77 17.31 -0.37 -27.05
CA GLU A 77 17.35 -0.43 -28.52
C GLU A 77 16.33 -1.46 -29.07
N ASN A 78 15.78 -2.31 -28.21
CA ASN A 78 14.74 -3.30 -28.51
C ASN A 78 13.38 -2.81 -27.99
N SER A 79 12.42 -2.63 -28.90
CA SER A 79 11.05 -2.16 -28.58
C SER A 79 10.24 -3.10 -27.68
N GLY A 80 10.65 -4.35 -27.53
CA GLY A 80 10.05 -5.33 -26.63
C GLY A 80 10.56 -5.26 -25.19
N PHE A 81 11.61 -4.49 -24.91
CA PHE A 81 12.25 -4.41 -23.58
C PHE A 81 12.61 -5.79 -23.00
N THR A 82 13.04 -6.71 -23.88
CA THR A 82 13.47 -8.09 -23.58
C THR A 82 14.97 -8.26 -23.69
#